data_AF-A0A945HTS9-F1
#
_entry.id   AF-A0A945HTS9-F1
#
_cell.length_a   1.000
_cell.length_b   1.000
_cell.length_c   1.000
_cell.angle_alpha   90.00
_cell.angle_beta   90.00
_cell.angle_gamma   90.00
#
_symmetry.space_group_name_H-M   'P 1'
#
loop_
_entity.id
_entity.type
_entity.pdbx_description
1 polymer ?
#
loop_
_entity_poly.entity_id
_entity_poly.type
_entity_poly.pdbx_seq_one_letter_code
_entity_poly.pdbx_strand_id
1 'polypeptide(L)'
;IRNNSLNVVKIIKKDIFHHYLYPFEFNPFRKYSYNPDINGQFVIRTLEAKDSKTEADYAMIHFTLSVEEAFSEREVYVYGAFNDFKITDENKMYFDPEERAYKANILLKQGFYNYTFATKETNGNINTNDVNGSFYETENEYTVIVYYKPFGSFFERVVGIGTGFFDQNR
;
A
#
# COMPACT_ATOMS: atom_id res chain seq x y z
N ILE A 1 1.57 20.04 -1.83
CA ILE A 1 0.94 19.83 -0.51
C ILE A 1 -0.41 20.52 -0.25
N ARG A 2 -0.66 21.71 -0.83
CA ARG A 2 -1.87 22.52 -0.54
C ARG A 2 -3.04 22.29 -1.50
N ASN A 3 -2.76 21.69 -2.66
CA ASN A 3 -3.74 21.43 -3.70
C ASN A 3 -4.39 20.06 -3.51
N ASN A 4 -5.66 19.96 -3.88
CA ASN A 4 -6.36 18.69 -3.91
C ASN A 4 -5.84 17.85 -5.09
N SER A 5 -5.15 16.76 -4.78
CA SER A 5 -4.67 15.78 -5.76
C SER A 5 -5.65 14.61 -5.87
N LEU A 6 -5.36 13.67 -6.77
CA LEU A 6 -6.12 12.43 -6.94
C LEU A 6 -6.39 11.76 -5.58
N ASN A 7 -7.64 11.34 -5.35
CA ASN A 7 -8.11 10.62 -4.16
C ASN A 7 -7.98 11.36 -2.80
N VAL A 8 -7.76 12.68 -2.79
CA VAL A 8 -7.84 13.50 -1.57
C VAL A 8 -9.21 14.19 -1.49
N VAL A 9 -9.93 13.96 -0.39
CA VAL A 9 -11.23 14.58 -0.12
C VAL A 9 -11.06 15.97 0.48
N LYS A 10 -10.17 16.06 1.48
CA LYS A 10 -10.05 17.23 2.33
C LYS A 10 -8.61 17.44 2.77
N ILE A 11 -8.20 18.69 2.80
CA ILE A 11 -6.90 19.11 3.33
C ILE A 11 -7.14 20.10 4.47
N ILE A 12 -6.49 19.87 5.61
CA ILE A 12 -6.54 20.76 6.77
C ILE A 12 -5.10 21.11 7.15
N LYS A 13 -4.82 22.39 7.34
CA LYS A 13 -3.54 22.83 7.91
C LYS A 13 -3.66 22.89 9.44
N LYS A 14 -2.84 22.13 10.15
CA LYS A 14 -2.56 22.27 11.59
C LYS A 14 -1.09 22.69 11.75
N ASP A 15 -0.33 22.00 12.59
CA ASP A 15 1.14 22.15 12.65
C ASP A 15 1.80 21.67 11.35
N ILE A 16 1.29 20.55 10.81
CA ILE A 16 1.57 20.06 9.46
C ILE A 16 0.28 19.97 8.64
N PHE A 17 0.39 19.71 7.34
CA PHE A 17 -0.79 19.44 6.52
C PHE A 17 -1.34 18.04 6.81
N HIS A 18 -2.65 17.96 6.96
CA HIS A 18 -3.40 16.72 7.09
C HIS A 18 -4.23 16.51 5.83
N HIS A 19 -4.06 15.36 5.19
CA HIS A 19 -4.79 14.97 3.98
C HIS A 19 -5.70 13.81 4.32
N TYR A 20 -6.99 13.97 4.05
CA TYR A 20 -8.00 12.93 4.22
C TYR A 20 -8.29 12.32 2.88
N LEU A 21 -8.02 11.03 2.73
CA LEU A 21 -8.29 10.30 1.49
C LEU A 21 -9.77 9.96 1.38
N TYR A 22 -10.22 9.65 0.15
CA TYR A 22 -11.54 9.05 -0.01
C TYR A 22 -11.59 7.71 0.72
N PRO A 23 -12.65 7.43 1.50
CA PRO A 23 -12.83 6.12 2.10
C PRO A 23 -12.82 5.04 1.02
N PHE A 24 -12.05 3.98 1.27
CA PHE A 24 -12.17 2.77 0.49
C PHE A 24 -13.34 1.97 1.03
N GLU A 25 -14.32 1.70 0.18
CA GLU A 25 -15.48 0.88 0.54
C GLU A 25 -15.15 -0.59 0.30
N PHE A 26 -15.15 -1.39 1.38
CA PHE A 26 -15.03 -2.84 1.26
C PHE A 26 -16.27 -3.42 0.58
N ASN A 27 -16.05 -4.27 -0.43
CA ASN A 27 -17.13 -4.97 -1.10
C ASN A 27 -16.67 -6.40 -1.48
N PRO A 28 -17.20 -7.46 -0.84
CA PRO A 28 -16.80 -8.83 -1.13
C PRO A 28 -17.22 -9.31 -2.53
N PHE A 29 -18.17 -8.64 -3.17
CA PHE A 29 -18.67 -8.96 -4.51
C PHE A 29 -18.15 -8.00 -5.59
N ARG A 30 -17.07 -7.27 -5.30
CA ARG A 30 -16.43 -6.37 -6.25
C ARG A 30 -16.02 -7.14 -7.50
N LYS A 31 -16.25 -6.54 -8.67
CA LYS A 31 -15.73 -7.02 -9.95
C LYS A 31 -14.41 -6.31 -10.27
N TYR A 32 -13.54 -6.98 -11.01
CA TYR A 32 -12.32 -6.38 -11.51
C TYR A 32 -12.64 -5.10 -12.31
N SER A 33 -11.83 -4.07 -12.08
CA SER A 33 -11.85 -2.83 -12.84
C SER A 33 -10.41 -2.42 -13.08
N TYR A 34 -10.08 -2.13 -14.33
CA TYR A 34 -8.74 -1.73 -14.70
C TYR A 34 -8.37 -0.40 -14.03
N ASN A 35 -7.33 -0.43 -13.21
CA ASN A 35 -6.77 0.73 -12.53
C ASN A 35 -5.25 0.60 -12.52
N PRO A 36 -4.54 1.23 -13.47
CA PRO A 36 -3.10 1.07 -13.60
C PRO A 36 -2.38 1.65 -12.39
N ASP A 37 -1.36 0.94 -11.93
CA ASP A 37 -0.57 1.30 -10.77
C ASP A 37 0.93 1.09 -11.04
N ILE A 38 1.78 1.20 -10.02
CA ILE A 38 3.21 0.90 -10.06
C ILE A 38 3.53 -0.25 -9.10
N ASN A 39 2.68 -1.28 -9.02
CA ASN A 39 2.88 -2.50 -8.23
C ASN A 39 3.20 -2.24 -6.75
N GLY A 40 2.45 -1.33 -6.11
CA GLY A 40 2.65 -0.99 -4.69
C GLY A 40 3.81 -0.04 -4.40
N GLN A 41 4.52 0.45 -5.44
CA GLN A 41 5.62 1.40 -5.30
C GLN A 41 5.15 2.82 -4.96
N PHE A 42 6.12 3.69 -4.69
CA PHE A 42 5.89 5.11 -4.44
C PHE A 42 6.97 5.97 -5.10
N VAL A 43 6.64 7.23 -5.37
CA VAL A 43 7.52 8.21 -6.00
C VAL A 43 7.44 9.52 -5.22
N ILE A 44 8.53 9.89 -4.55
CA ILE A 44 8.63 11.19 -3.88
C ILE A 44 8.69 12.30 -4.93
N ARG A 45 7.73 13.22 -4.88
CA ARG A 45 7.62 14.33 -5.83
C ARG A 45 6.94 15.53 -5.20
N THR A 46 7.40 16.72 -5.58
CA THR A 46 6.75 18.00 -5.28
C THR A 46 6.83 18.91 -6.51
N LEU A 47 5.80 19.73 -6.74
CA LEU A 47 5.72 20.62 -7.90
C LEU A 47 6.55 21.90 -7.74
N GLU A 48 6.81 22.30 -6.50
CA GLU A 48 7.37 23.62 -6.17
C GLU A 48 8.89 23.58 -5.91
N ALA A 49 9.55 22.44 -6.15
CA ALA A 49 10.93 22.21 -5.73
C ALA A 49 11.81 21.64 -6.85
N LYS A 50 13.13 21.93 -6.76
CA LYS A 50 14.14 21.44 -7.72
C LYS A 50 14.62 20.05 -7.35
N ASP A 51 14.75 19.76 -6.06
CA ASP A 51 15.09 18.43 -5.55
C ASP A 51 14.01 17.91 -4.60
N SER A 52 13.14 17.05 -5.13
CA SER A 52 12.07 16.43 -4.34
C SER A 52 12.59 15.55 -3.19
N LYS A 53 13.84 15.06 -3.24
CA LYS A 53 14.38 14.21 -2.16
C LYS A 53 14.65 15.00 -0.88
N THR A 54 15.04 16.27 -0.99
CA THR A 54 15.36 17.12 0.16
C THR A 54 14.27 18.15 0.47
N GLU A 55 13.52 18.59 -0.54
CA GLU A 55 12.61 19.74 -0.42
C GLU A 55 11.13 19.34 -0.33
N ALA A 56 10.80 18.05 -0.43
CA ALA A 56 9.43 17.60 -0.20
C ALA A 56 9.10 17.54 1.31
N ASP A 57 8.02 18.18 1.72
CA ASP A 57 7.54 18.11 3.11
C ASP A 57 6.83 16.79 3.42
N TYR A 58 6.60 16.55 4.71
CA TYR A 58 5.72 15.50 5.21
C TYR A 58 4.30 16.03 5.46
N ALA A 59 3.32 15.17 5.23
CA ALA A 59 1.92 15.39 5.56
C ALA A 59 1.38 14.18 6.32
N MET A 60 0.45 14.42 7.23
CA MET A 60 -0.28 13.36 7.91
C MET A 60 -1.41 12.88 6.99
N ILE A 61 -1.35 11.63 6.56
CA ILE A 61 -2.34 11.03 5.67
C ILE A 61 -3.32 10.21 6.51
N HIS A 62 -4.61 10.51 6.38
CA HIS A 62 -5.70 9.79 7.03
C HIS A 62 -6.30 8.80 6.05
N PHE A 63 -6.12 7.52 6.33
CA PHE A 63 -6.68 6.39 5.59
C PHE A 63 -7.98 5.94 6.24
N THR A 64 -8.97 5.63 5.42
CA THR A 64 -10.26 5.10 5.86
C THR A 64 -10.63 3.89 5.00
N LEU A 65 -10.98 2.79 5.65
CA LEU A 65 -11.55 1.59 5.05
C LEU A 65 -12.92 1.34 5.68
N SER A 66 -13.99 1.65 4.94
CA SER A 66 -15.37 1.44 5.37
C SER A 66 -15.73 -0.04 5.23
N VAL A 67 -16.34 -0.61 6.27
CA VAL A 67 -16.77 -2.01 6.32
C VAL A 67 -18.13 -2.09 7.00
N GLU A 68 -18.96 -3.09 6.69
CA GLU A 68 -20.23 -3.27 7.42
C GLU A 68 -19.97 -3.68 8.88
N GLU A 69 -19.00 -4.57 9.09
CA GLU A 69 -18.58 -5.10 10.38
C GLU A 69 -17.06 -5.28 10.42
N ALA A 70 -16.49 -5.31 11.63
CA ALA A 70 -15.07 -5.57 11.83
C ALA A 70 -14.72 -7.01 11.38
N PHE A 71 -13.60 -7.16 10.67
CA PHE A 71 -13.03 -8.48 10.39
C PHE A 71 -12.77 -9.26 11.69
N SER A 72 -13.44 -10.40 11.83
CA SER A 72 -13.30 -11.25 13.02
C SER A 72 -11.88 -11.81 13.14
N GLU A 73 -11.31 -11.71 14.34
CA GLU A 73 -9.97 -12.21 14.72
C GLU A 73 -8.84 -11.77 13.76
N ARG A 74 -8.99 -10.59 13.17
CA ARG A 74 -8.02 -10.02 12.23
C ARG A 74 -7.68 -8.59 12.59
N GLU A 75 -6.41 -8.26 12.42
CA GLU A 75 -5.92 -6.89 12.47
C GLU A 75 -5.78 -6.35 11.05
N VAL A 76 -5.99 -5.05 10.83
CA VAL A 76 -5.92 -4.43 9.50
C VAL A 76 -4.79 -3.41 9.47
N TYR A 77 -4.06 -3.36 8.37
CA TYR A 77 -2.91 -2.48 8.17
C TYR A 77 -2.94 -1.80 6.80
N VAL A 78 -2.41 -0.58 6.72
CA VAL A 78 -2.08 0.06 5.44
C VAL A 78 -0.74 -0.49 4.94
N TYR A 79 -0.69 -1.00 3.72
CA TYR A 79 0.40 -1.83 3.22
C TYR A 79 0.92 -1.33 1.88
N GLY A 80 2.24 -1.28 1.69
CA GLY A 80 2.87 -0.87 0.42
C GLY A 80 4.39 -0.77 0.51
N ALA A 81 5.05 -0.35 -0.57
CA ALA A 81 6.52 -0.26 -0.60
C ALA A 81 7.07 0.88 0.28
N PHE A 82 6.25 1.88 0.63
CA PHE A 82 6.66 3.03 1.44
C PHE A 82 7.13 2.68 2.86
N ASN A 83 6.74 1.50 3.35
CA ASN A 83 7.20 0.96 4.63
C ASN A 83 7.86 -0.42 4.47
N ASP A 84 8.48 -0.68 3.32
CA ASP A 84 9.11 -1.95 2.96
C ASP A 84 8.17 -3.17 3.05
N PHE A 85 6.86 -2.99 2.81
CA PHE A 85 5.88 -4.06 2.94
C PHE A 85 5.87 -4.71 4.33
N LYS A 86 6.16 -3.94 5.39
CA LYS A 86 6.18 -4.43 6.76
C LYS A 86 4.83 -4.21 7.46
N ILE A 87 4.54 -5.09 8.40
CA ILE A 87 3.40 -4.98 9.32
C ILE A 87 3.93 -4.55 10.68
N THR A 88 3.63 -3.32 11.07
CA THR A 88 4.14 -2.64 12.26
C THR A 88 3.01 -1.88 12.94
N ASP A 89 3.20 -1.44 14.18
CA ASP A 89 2.18 -0.66 14.87
C ASP A 89 1.95 0.71 14.19
N GLU A 90 2.92 1.25 13.46
CA GLU A 90 2.82 2.55 12.77
C GLU A 90 1.82 2.55 11.61
N ASN A 91 1.59 1.39 10.97
CA ASN A 91 0.64 1.24 9.86
C ASN A 91 -0.62 0.46 10.24
N LYS A 92 -0.80 0.15 11.53
CA LYS A 92 -1.99 -0.53 12.04
C LYS A 92 -3.20 0.40 12.00
N MET A 93 -4.31 -0.14 11.54
CA MET A 93 -5.60 0.55 11.56
C MET A 93 -6.39 0.18 12.80
N TYR A 94 -7.11 1.14 13.37
CA TYR A 94 -8.07 0.90 14.44
C TYR A 94 -9.48 0.89 13.88
N PHE A 95 -10.33 0.01 14.40
CA PHE A 95 -11.75 -0.02 14.04
C PHE A 95 -12.52 1.00 14.86
N ASP A 96 -13.32 1.82 14.19
CA ASP A 96 -14.28 2.75 14.76
C ASP A 96 -15.70 2.19 14.57
N PRO A 97 -16.35 1.67 15.63
CA PRO A 97 -17.69 1.07 15.51
C PRO A 97 -18.80 2.08 15.18
N GLU A 98 -18.64 3.35 15.54
CA GLU A 98 -19.66 4.38 15.29
C GLU A 98 -19.70 4.75 13.82
N GLU A 99 -18.52 4.87 13.20
CA GLU A 99 -18.38 5.16 11.77
C GLU A 99 -18.33 3.90 10.90
N ARG A 100 -18.27 2.71 11.51
CA ARG A 100 -18.12 1.41 10.82
C ARG A 100 -16.95 1.42 9.84
N ALA A 101 -15.80 1.87 10.31
CA ALA A 101 -14.63 2.03 9.46
C ALA A 101 -13.33 1.76 10.21
N TYR A 102 -12.37 1.18 9.52
CA TYR A 102 -10.98 1.16 9.95
C TYR A 102 -10.30 2.47 9.57
N LYS A 103 -9.52 3.03 10.49
CA LYS A 103 -8.80 4.30 10.31
C LYS A 103 -7.33 4.18 10.68
N ALA A 104 -6.47 4.87 9.94
CA ALA A 104 -5.06 5.02 10.28
C ALA A 104 -4.52 6.39 9.87
N ASN A 105 -3.57 6.90 10.64
CA ASN A 105 -2.93 8.18 10.40
C ASN A 105 -1.44 7.94 10.23
N ILE A 106 -0.92 8.14 9.03
CA ILE A 106 0.48 7.83 8.71
C ILE A 106 1.16 9.08 8.15
N LEU A 107 2.33 9.41 8.70
CA LEU A 107 3.13 10.53 8.23
C LEU A 107 3.90 10.13 6.97
N LEU A 108 3.51 10.68 5.81
CA LEU A 108 4.14 10.38 4.53
C LEU A 108 4.74 11.63 3.90
N LYS A 109 5.87 11.46 3.21
CA LYS A 109 6.51 12.53 2.44
C LYS A 109 5.71 12.82 1.17
N GLN A 110 5.68 14.04 0.66
CA GLN A 110 4.94 14.36 -0.56
C GLN A 110 5.36 13.47 -1.73
N GLY A 111 4.38 12.87 -2.41
CA GLY A 111 4.65 11.94 -3.48
C GLY A 111 3.39 11.29 -4.04
N PHE A 112 3.62 10.38 -4.97
CA PHE A 112 2.64 9.39 -5.41
C PHE A 112 2.88 8.09 -4.65
N TYR A 113 1.83 7.49 -4.11
CA TYR A 113 1.91 6.25 -3.34
C TYR A 113 0.85 5.30 -3.82
N ASN A 114 1.25 4.08 -4.18
CA ASN A 114 0.32 2.96 -4.11
C ASN A 114 0.33 2.38 -2.71
N TYR A 115 -0.85 1.98 -2.28
CA TYR A 115 -1.06 1.30 -1.04
C TYR A 115 -2.24 0.34 -1.24
N THR A 116 -2.31 -0.62 -0.33
CA THR A 116 -3.41 -1.55 -0.21
C THR A 116 -3.68 -1.79 1.28
N PHE A 117 -4.72 -2.56 1.58
CA PHE A 117 -5.00 -3.00 2.94
C PHE A 117 -4.64 -4.48 3.07
N ALA A 118 -3.91 -4.81 4.13
CA ALA A 118 -3.57 -6.18 4.48
C ALA A 118 -4.21 -6.54 5.82
N THR A 119 -4.72 -7.76 5.92
CA THR A 119 -5.18 -8.35 7.17
C THR A 119 -4.08 -9.23 7.76
N LYS A 120 -4.02 -9.30 9.08
CA LYS A 120 -3.16 -10.23 9.82
C LYS A 120 -4.02 -11.08 10.74
N GLU A 121 -3.91 -12.39 10.58
CA GLU A 121 -4.60 -13.37 11.43
C GLU A 121 -3.83 -13.62 12.74
N THR A 122 -4.51 -14.19 13.73
CA THR A 122 -3.92 -14.57 15.04
C THR A 122 -2.70 -15.50 14.92
N ASN A 123 -2.64 -16.32 13.86
CA ASN A 123 -1.50 -17.21 13.57
C ASN A 123 -0.27 -16.47 12.98
N GLY A 124 -0.39 -15.17 12.70
CA GLY A 124 0.66 -14.34 12.10
C GLY A 124 0.65 -14.27 10.57
N ASN A 125 -0.26 -14.98 9.89
CA ASN A 125 -0.38 -14.94 8.44
C ASN A 125 -0.89 -13.57 7.97
N ILE A 126 -0.25 -13.03 6.94
CA ILE A 126 -0.62 -11.76 6.31
C ILE A 126 -1.34 -12.07 5.01
N ASN A 127 -2.48 -11.44 4.79
CA ASN A 127 -3.29 -11.62 3.59
C ASN A 127 -3.67 -10.25 2.99
N THR A 128 -3.31 -10.04 1.73
CA THR A 128 -3.58 -8.79 0.98
C THR A 128 -4.87 -8.85 0.16
N ASN A 129 -5.50 -10.03 0.08
CA ASN A 129 -6.62 -10.32 -0.78
C ASN A 129 -7.96 -10.27 -0.04
N ASP A 130 -7.96 -10.34 1.29
CA ASP A 130 -9.20 -10.30 2.09
C ASP A 130 -10.02 -9.02 1.84
N VAL A 131 -9.35 -7.88 1.66
CA VAL A 131 -10.01 -6.59 1.42
C VAL A 131 -10.22 -6.30 -0.06
N ASN A 132 -9.23 -6.61 -0.90
CA ASN A 132 -9.23 -6.21 -2.31
C ASN A 132 -9.79 -7.26 -3.26
N GLY A 133 -9.89 -8.51 -2.82
CA GLY A 133 -10.14 -9.66 -3.67
C GLY A 133 -8.88 -10.17 -4.38
N SER A 134 -9.07 -11.20 -5.21
CA SER A 134 -8.04 -11.79 -6.05
C SER A 134 -8.60 -11.95 -7.46
N PHE A 135 -8.11 -11.15 -8.41
CA PHE A 135 -8.55 -11.16 -9.80
C PHE A 135 -7.39 -11.55 -10.70
N TYR A 136 -7.60 -12.52 -11.58
CA TYR A 136 -6.55 -13.04 -12.45
C TYR A 136 -6.15 -12.02 -13.53
N GLU A 137 -7.02 -11.05 -13.85
CA GLU A 137 -6.76 -9.96 -14.81
C GLU A 137 -5.79 -8.89 -14.29
N THR A 138 -5.40 -8.95 -13.02
CA THR A 138 -4.55 -7.93 -12.39
C THR A 138 -3.12 -8.01 -12.95
N GLU A 139 -2.63 -6.88 -13.45
CA GLU A 139 -1.22 -6.75 -13.85
C GLU A 139 -0.32 -6.90 -12.63
N ASN A 140 0.61 -7.86 -12.68
CA ASN A 140 1.59 -8.06 -11.61
C ASN A 140 2.98 -8.29 -12.21
N GLU A 141 4.00 -7.74 -11.56
CA GLU A 141 5.40 -7.95 -11.89
C GLU A 141 6.00 -9.06 -11.01
N TYR A 142 6.59 -10.06 -11.65
CA TYR A 142 7.25 -11.19 -10.99
C TYR A 142 8.75 -11.12 -11.24
N THR A 143 9.53 -11.20 -10.16
CA THR A 143 10.99 -11.31 -10.21
C THR A 143 11.42 -12.73 -9.88
N VAL A 144 12.16 -13.37 -10.78
CA VAL A 144 12.76 -14.68 -10.59
C VAL A 144 14.25 -14.51 -10.33
N ILE A 145 14.72 -15.03 -9.19
CA ILE A 145 16.14 -15.03 -8.82
C ILE A 145 16.62 -16.48 -8.79
N VAL A 146 17.61 -16.80 -9.62
CA VAL A 146 18.16 -18.14 -9.74
C VAL A 146 19.41 -18.25 -8.87
N TYR A 147 19.34 -19.12 -7.86
CA TYR A 147 20.45 -19.42 -6.96
C TYR A 147 21.14 -20.72 -7.35
N TYR A 148 22.47 -20.75 -7.24
CA TYR A 148 23.28 -21.95 -7.47
C TYR A 148 24.33 -22.11 -6.38
N LYS A 149 24.40 -23.32 -5.81
CA LYS A 149 25.39 -23.72 -4.82
C LYS A 149 26.18 -24.93 -5.32
N PRO A 150 27.42 -24.76 -5.81
CA PRO A 150 28.24 -25.90 -6.19
C PRO A 150 28.69 -26.69 -4.96
N PHE A 151 29.02 -27.97 -5.16
CA PHE A 151 29.56 -28.81 -4.09
C PHE A 151 30.86 -28.22 -3.53
N GLY A 152 30.99 -28.19 -2.20
CA GLY A 152 32.11 -27.55 -1.50
C GLY A 152 32.03 -26.02 -1.38
N SER A 153 30.96 -25.37 -1.86
CA SER A 153 30.77 -23.93 -1.68
C SER A 153 30.31 -23.57 -0.27
N PHE A 154 30.87 -22.48 0.26
CA PHE A 154 30.47 -21.90 1.54
C PHE A 154 29.23 -21.00 1.44
N PHE A 155 28.80 -20.62 0.23
CA PHE A 155 27.67 -19.72 0.02
C PHE A 155 26.89 -20.04 -1.27
N GLU A 156 25.67 -19.51 -1.36
CA GLU A 156 24.79 -19.59 -2.53
C GLU A 156 25.03 -18.38 -3.42
N ARG A 157 25.15 -18.59 -4.73
CA ARG A 157 25.38 -17.53 -5.72
C ARG A 157 24.07 -17.21 -6.42
N VAL A 158 23.76 -15.93 -6.59
CA VAL A 158 22.79 -15.50 -7.59
C VAL A 158 23.46 -15.63 -8.96
N VAL A 159 22.98 -16.55 -9.79
CA VAL A 159 23.50 -16.81 -11.15
C VAL A 159 22.60 -16.24 -12.24
N GLY A 160 21.43 -15.74 -11.88
CA GLY A 160 20.53 -15.06 -12.81
C GLY A 160 19.42 -14.31 -12.08
N ILE A 161 18.97 -13.23 -12.71
CA ILE A 161 17.77 -12.48 -12.34
C ILE A 161 16.97 -12.22 -13.61
N GLY A 162 15.65 -12.41 -13.54
CA GLY A 162 14.73 -12.08 -14.62
C GLY A 162 13.46 -11.49 -14.06
N THR A 163 12.88 -10.54 -14.78
CA THR A 163 11.57 -9.96 -14.46
C THR A 163 10.59 -10.28 -15.58
N GLY A 164 9.33 -10.52 -15.22
CA GLY A 164 8.24 -10.77 -16.16
C GLY A 164 6.96 -10.15 -15.65
N PHE A 165 6.15 -9.65 -16.58
CA PHE A 165 4.82 -9.11 -16.27
C PHE A 165 3.78 -10.14 -16.67
N PHE A 166 2.78 -10.32 -15.82
CA PHE A 166 1.56 -10.99 -16.24
C PHE A 166 0.53 -9.90 -16.60
N ASP A 167 0.34 -9.68 -17.89
CA ASP A 167 -0.70 -8.80 -18.44
C ASP A 167 -1.39 -9.58 -19.58
N GLN A 168 -2.70 -9.82 -19.48
CA GLN A 168 -3.43 -10.53 -20.53
C GLN A 168 -3.71 -9.68 -21.77
N ASN A 169 -3.53 -8.36 -21.68
CA ASN A 169 -3.77 -7.43 -22.80
C ASN A 169 -2.50 -7.14 -23.63
N ARG A 170 -1.39 -7.84 -23.34
CA ARG A 170 -0.10 -7.69 -24.03
C ARG A 170 0.42 -8.98 -24.65
#